data_AF-A0A8J6MHM9-F1
#
_entry.id   AF-A0A8J6MHM9-F1
#
_cell.length_a   1.000
_cell.length_b   1.000
_cell.length_c   1.000
_cell.angle_alpha   90.00
_cell.angle_beta   90.00
_cell.angle_gamma   90.00
#
_symmetry.space_group_name_H-M   'P 1'
#
loop_
_entity.id
_entity.type
_entity.pdbx_description
1 polymer ?
#
loop_
_entity_poly.entity_id
_entity_poly.type
_entity_poly.pdbx_seq_one_letter_code
_entity_poly.pdbx_strand_id
1 'polypeptide(L)'
;MLRRTMFAAALPRGAPLIAPLGAPLIAHAATRPEDLAGSGWTHGEYQGVRPARFTAGPDGAVRIEADGTGSFVRRRVSGVVQCLNWRWRVDLGPPATDVTRRGGDDRAIALAVGFAGFPPGAGAWARAQHAIAQGAAGSHILPRAVLIYIWGGTGAEPPRFYSPWLSGLGKVHPLRHARSQTGQWFDERRDLDADWRAAFGGDPPMLQEIAIGCDVDDTRSRLDARIERIRLSPC
;
A
#
# COMPACT_ATOMS: atom_id res chain seq x y z
N MET A 1 16.80 -11.31 -60.20
CA MET A 1 16.05 -11.97 -61.30
C MET A 1 15.02 -12.88 -60.66
N LEU A 2 13.82 -12.39 -60.32
CA LEU A 2 12.59 -12.38 -61.14
C LEU A 2 12.11 -13.78 -61.58
N ARG A 3 11.03 -14.29 -60.98
CA ARG A 3 9.80 -14.64 -61.72
C ARG A 3 8.60 -14.89 -60.79
N ARG A 4 7.54 -14.13 -61.08
CA ARG A 4 6.15 -14.25 -60.58
C ARG A 4 5.47 -15.41 -61.31
N THR A 5 4.55 -16.10 -60.65
CA THR A 5 3.36 -16.63 -61.33
C THR A 5 2.16 -16.54 -60.38
N MET A 6 1.14 -15.82 -60.86
CA MET A 6 -0.18 -15.65 -60.27
C MET A 6 -1.03 -16.91 -60.49
N PHE A 7 -1.95 -17.20 -59.57
CA PHE A 7 -3.27 -17.72 -59.93
C PHE A 7 -4.32 -16.95 -59.14
N ALA A 8 -5.20 -16.28 -59.87
CA ALA A 8 -6.43 -15.69 -59.39
C ALA A 8 -7.56 -16.73 -59.56
N ALA A 9 -8.41 -16.86 -58.56
CA ALA A 9 -9.73 -17.48 -58.71
C ALA A 9 -10.73 -16.71 -57.85
N ALA A 10 -11.91 -16.50 -58.43
CA ALA A 10 -12.87 -15.46 -58.11
C ALA A 10 -13.76 -15.75 -56.89
N LEU A 11 -14.28 -14.67 -56.31
CA LEU A 11 -15.33 -14.61 -55.28
C LEU A 11 -16.69 -15.14 -55.78
N PRO A 12 -17.57 -15.51 -54.84
CA PRO A 12 -18.95 -15.05 -54.91
C PRO A 12 -19.38 -14.22 -53.70
N ARG A 13 -20.35 -13.36 -53.99
CA ARG A 13 -20.96 -12.30 -53.16
C ARG A 13 -21.78 -12.87 -52.00
N GLY A 14 -21.69 -12.21 -50.84
CA GLY A 14 -22.59 -12.37 -49.70
C GLY A 14 -22.72 -11.05 -48.94
N ALA A 15 -23.95 -10.68 -48.61
CA ALA A 15 -24.49 -9.39 -48.18
C ALA A 15 -23.90 -8.78 -46.87
N PRO A 16 -24.14 -7.48 -46.61
CA PRO A 16 -23.50 -6.74 -45.53
C PRO A 16 -24.16 -7.05 -44.17
N LEU A 17 -23.35 -7.19 -43.13
CA LEU A 17 -23.80 -7.10 -41.74
C LEU A 17 -23.33 -5.77 -41.18
N ILE A 18 -24.29 -4.86 -41.09
CA ILE A 18 -24.19 -3.59 -40.39
C ILE A 18 -24.36 -3.88 -38.89
N ALA A 19 -23.26 -3.66 -38.14
CA ALA A 19 -23.13 -3.25 -36.74
C ALA A 19 -23.82 -4.08 -35.61
N PRO A 20 -23.21 -4.09 -34.41
CA PRO A 20 -23.50 -2.96 -33.56
C PRO A 20 -22.24 -2.22 -33.10
N LEU A 21 -22.45 -0.91 -33.04
CA LEU A 21 -21.82 0.07 -32.17
C LEU A 21 -20.92 -0.53 -31.10
N GLY A 22 -19.69 -0.03 -31.08
CA GLY A 22 -18.77 -0.24 -29.98
C GLY A 22 -19.51 -0.09 -28.66
N ALA A 23 -19.49 -1.17 -27.88
CA ALA A 23 -19.68 -1.01 -26.45
C ALA A 23 -18.72 0.10 -26.02
N PRO A 24 -19.17 1.10 -25.25
CA PRO A 24 -18.20 1.92 -24.58
C PRO A 24 -17.36 0.92 -23.79
N LEU A 25 -16.09 0.80 -24.15
CA LEU A 25 -15.10 0.55 -23.12
C LEU A 25 -15.40 1.65 -22.12
N ILE A 26 -16.07 1.29 -21.03
CA ILE A 26 -15.93 2.05 -19.81
C ILE A 26 -14.45 1.86 -19.51
N ALA A 27 -13.64 2.71 -20.15
CA ALA A 27 -12.40 3.15 -19.59
C ALA A 27 -12.84 3.57 -18.20
N HIS A 28 -12.57 2.71 -17.23
CA HIS A 28 -12.43 3.16 -15.87
C HIS A 28 -11.29 4.15 -15.99
N ALA A 29 -11.65 5.41 -16.22
CA ALA A 29 -10.74 6.51 -16.07
C ALA A 29 -10.18 6.25 -14.68
N ALA A 30 -8.91 5.84 -14.64
CA ALA A 30 -8.14 5.75 -13.43
C ALA A 30 -8.26 7.14 -12.85
N THR A 31 -9.20 7.27 -11.91
CA THR A 31 -9.61 8.55 -11.36
C THR A 31 -8.38 8.94 -10.59
N ARG A 32 -7.74 9.98 -11.10
CA ARG A 32 -6.44 10.41 -10.60
C ARG A 32 -6.57 10.69 -9.10
N PRO A 33 -5.47 10.65 -8.33
CA PRO A 33 -5.43 10.95 -6.90
C PRO A 33 -5.93 12.34 -6.48
N GLU A 34 -6.54 13.13 -7.38
CA GLU A 34 -6.98 14.51 -7.16
C GLU A 34 -7.93 14.63 -5.96
N ASP A 35 -8.76 13.61 -5.70
CA ASP A 35 -9.67 13.59 -4.54
C ASP A 35 -8.94 13.50 -3.20
N LEU A 36 -7.78 12.84 -3.15
CA LEU A 36 -6.99 12.68 -1.92
C LEU A 36 -5.94 13.79 -1.75
N ALA A 37 -5.45 14.36 -2.85
CA ALA A 37 -4.48 15.45 -2.83
C ALA A 37 -5.00 16.66 -2.05
N GLY A 38 -6.29 17.01 -2.20
CA GLY A 38 -6.94 18.09 -1.44
C GLY A 38 -6.95 17.88 0.08
N SER A 39 -6.73 16.65 0.54
CA SER A 39 -6.62 16.29 1.97
C SER A 39 -5.19 16.00 2.43
N GLY A 40 -4.19 16.42 1.64
CA GLY A 40 -2.77 16.36 1.97
C GLY A 40 -2.11 15.01 1.73
N TRP A 41 -2.79 14.07 1.09
CA TRP A 41 -2.21 12.80 0.68
C TRP A 41 -1.46 12.94 -0.65
N THR A 42 -0.28 12.35 -0.71
CA THR A 42 0.54 12.21 -1.92
C THR A 42 0.68 10.74 -2.24
N HIS A 43 0.43 10.36 -3.49
CA HIS A 43 0.58 8.99 -3.95
C HIS A 43 2.06 8.61 -4.10
N GLY A 44 2.37 7.35 -3.81
CA GLY A 44 3.69 6.75 -3.99
C GLY A 44 3.55 5.33 -4.54
N GLU A 45 4.52 4.92 -5.33
CA GLU A 45 4.52 3.65 -6.06
C GLU A 45 5.55 2.68 -5.49
N TYR A 46 5.28 1.38 -5.58
CA TYR A 46 6.30 0.37 -5.38
C TYR A 46 7.03 0.10 -6.69
N GLN A 47 8.33 -0.14 -6.62
CA GLN A 47 9.13 -0.35 -7.82
C GLN A 47 8.67 -1.60 -8.58
N GLY A 48 8.29 -1.43 -9.85
CA GLY A 48 7.88 -2.52 -10.72
C GLY A 48 6.44 -3.00 -10.52
N VAL A 49 5.69 -2.41 -9.59
CA VAL A 49 4.29 -2.79 -9.32
C VAL A 49 3.35 -1.73 -9.88
N ARG A 50 2.31 -2.16 -10.59
CA ARG A 50 1.26 -1.23 -11.06
C ARG A 50 0.52 -0.64 -9.85
N PRO A 51 0.17 0.65 -9.85
CA PRO A 51 -0.45 1.27 -8.70
C PRO A 51 -1.90 0.83 -8.49
N ALA A 52 -2.27 0.60 -7.23
CA ALA A 52 -3.66 0.50 -6.78
C ALA A 52 -4.39 1.86 -6.81
N ARG A 53 -5.72 1.81 -6.74
CA ARG A 53 -6.60 2.99 -6.74
C ARG A 53 -6.95 3.37 -5.30
N PHE A 54 -6.66 4.63 -4.96
CA PHE A 54 -7.04 5.24 -3.70
C PHE A 54 -8.03 6.37 -3.96
N THR A 55 -9.16 6.39 -3.25
CA THR A 55 -10.16 7.45 -3.37
C THR A 55 -10.58 7.98 -2.01
N ALA A 56 -10.90 9.28 -1.97
CA ALA A 56 -11.46 9.90 -0.78
C ALA A 56 -12.91 9.45 -0.62
N GLY A 57 -13.29 9.13 0.61
CA GLY A 57 -14.68 8.95 1.04
C GLY A 57 -15.11 10.07 2.00
N PRO A 58 -16.36 10.02 2.48
CA PRO A 58 -16.86 10.92 3.51
C PRO A 58 -15.96 10.94 4.76
N ASP A 59 -15.94 12.06 5.47
CA ASP A 59 -15.25 12.22 6.77
C ASP A 59 -13.76 11.84 6.77
N GLY A 60 -13.08 12.02 5.63
CA GLY A 60 -11.65 11.70 5.47
C GLY A 60 -11.37 10.20 5.39
N ALA A 61 -12.38 9.39 5.07
CA ALA A 61 -12.18 7.98 4.74
C ALA A 61 -11.32 7.84 3.46
N VAL A 62 -10.58 6.74 3.39
CA VAL A 62 -9.81 6.34 2.22
C VAL A 62 -10.30 4.96 1.80
N ARG A 63 -10.79 4.86 0.56
CA ARG A 63 -11.11 3.58 -0.07
C ARG A 63 -9.94 3.13 -0.93
N ILE A 64 -9.66 1.84 -0.88
CA ILE A 64 -8.56 1.18 -1.58
C ILE A 64 -9.15 0.09 -2.44
N GLU A 65 -8.88 0.15 -3.75
CA GLU A 65 -9.26 -0.87 -4.72
C GLU A 65 -8.01 -1.32 -5.49
N ALA A 66 -7.77 -2.62 -5.54
CA ALA A 66 -6.62 -3.20 -6.23
C ALA A 66 -6.99 -4.52 -6.93
N ASP A 67 -6.26 -4.86 -7.99
CA ASP A 67 -6.43 -6.10 -8.77
C ASP A 67 -5.08 -6.51 -9.37
N GLY A 68 -4.34 -7.32 -8.61
CA GLY A 68 -2.93 -7.61 -8.94
C GLY A 68 -2.09 -6.34 -9.02
N THR A 69 -2.26 -5.45 -8.05
CA THR A 69 -1.61 -4.14 -7.94
C THR A 69 -1.25 -3.80 -6.50
N GLY A 70 -0.35 -2.84 -6.33
CA GLY A 70 0.14 -2.40 -5.03
C GLY A 70 0.70 -0.99 -5.12
N SER A 71 0.36 -0.14 -4.16
CA SER A 71 0.93 1.19 -3.99
C SER A 71 0.51 1.77 -2.64
N PHE A 72 0.84 3.03 -2.38
CA PHE A 72 0.48 3.69 -1.14
C PHE A 72 0.16 5.17 -1.34
N VAL A 73 -0.51 5.76 -0.35
CA VAL A 73 -0.64 7.20 -0.17
C VAL A 73 -0.02 7.59 1.16
N ARG A 74 0.66 8.74 1.19
CA ARG A 74 1.29 9.26 2.42
C ARG A 74 0.93 10.72 2.65
N ARG A 75 0.85 11.13 3.91
CA ARG A 75 0.69 12.53 4.30
C ARG A 75 1.68 12.86 5.41
N ARG A 76 2.18 14.09 5.41
CA ARG A 76 3.04 14.57 6.48
C ARG A 76 2.26 14.73 7.78
N VAL A 77 2.92 14.38 8.87
CA VAL A 77 2.49 14.72 10.23
C VAL A 77 3.72 15.22 10.99
N SER A 78 3.50 15.97 12.06
CA SER A 78 4.57 16.44 12.92
C SER A 78 4.12 16.43 14.37
N GLY A 79 5.09 16.39 15.28
CA GLY A 79 4.86 16.43 16.70
C GLY A 79 5.42 15.21 17.43
N VAL A 80 5.20 15.21 18.73
CA VAL A 80 5.57 14.10 19.62
C VAL A 80 4.62 12.92 19.42
N VAL A 81 5.09 11.73 19.80
CA VAL A 81 4.25 10.53 19.81
C VAL A 81 3.02 10.70 20.70
N GLN A 82 1.95 10.08 20.26
CA GLN A 82 0.61 10.14 20.83
C GLN A 82 -0.08 8.80 20.57
N CYS A 83 -1.30 8.63 21.08
CA CYS A 83 -2.13 7.52 20.68
C CYS A 83 -2.63 7.73 19.24
N LEU A 84 -2.45 6.72 18.40
CA LEU A 84 -3.02 6.66 17.06
C LEU A 84 -4.32 5.87 17.11
N ASN A 85 -5.38 6.47 16.60
CA ASN A 85 -6.69 5.85 16.47
C ASN A 85 -7.06 5.79 15.00
N TRP A 86 -7.66 4.69 14.59
CA TRP A 86 -8.27 4.54 13.27
C TRP A 86 -9.29 3.41 13.32
N ARG A 87 -10.01 3.22 12.22
CA ARG A 87 -10.73 1.99 11.96
C ARG A 87 -10.57 1.59 10.51
N TRP A 88 -10.59 0.29 10.28
CA TRP A 88 -10.50 -0.26 8.93
C TRP A 88 -11.54 -1.36 8.71
N ARG A 89 -11.80 -1.64 7.45
CA ARG A 89 -12.68 -2.69 6.99
C ARG A 89 -12.08 -3.26 5.71
N VAL A 90 -12.00 -4.58 5.65
CA VAL A 90 -11.67 -5.32 4.42
C VAL A 90 -12.92 -6.09 4.02
N ASP A 91 -13.39 -5.85 2.80
CA ASP A 91 -14.52 -6.56 2.20
C ASP A 91 -14.03 -7.72 1.33
N LEU A 92 -12.96 -7.48 0.58
CA LEU A 92 -12.25 -8.46 -0.23
C LEU A 92 -10.75 -8.23 -0.07
N GLY A 93 -9.95 -9.29 0.08
CA GLY A 93 -8.51 -9.18 0.26
C GLY A 93 -7.76 -10.43 -0.23
N PRO A 94 -6.42 -10.41 -0.22
CA PRO A 94 -5.61 -11.52 -0.67
C PRO A 94 -5.75 -12.73 0.25
N PRO A 95 -5.40 -13.95 -0.22
CA PRO A 95 -5.29 -15.10 0.65
C PRO A 95 -4.19 -14.90 1.71
N ALA A 96 -4.12 -15.81 2.68
CA ALA A 96 -3.04 -15.82 3.65
C ALA A 96 -1.69 -16.05 2.96
N THR A 97 -0.78 -15.10 3.16
CA THR A 97 0.60 -15.12 2.65
C THR A 97 1.58 -14.84 3.78
N ASP A 98 2.84 -15.24 3.61
CA ASP A 98 3.87 -15.04 4.62
C ASP A 98 4.48 -13.65 4.46
N VAL A 99 4.03 -12.73 5.32
CA VAL A 99 4.42 -11.31 5.28
C VAL A 99 5.84 -11.04 5.82
N THR A 100 6.58 -12.08 6.23
CA THR A 100 7.94 -11.94 6.79
C THR A 100 9.04 -12.04 5.74
N ARG A 101 8.71 -12.40 4.49
CA ARG A 101 9.66 -12.56 3.38
C ARG A 101 9.28 -11.69 2.18
N ARG A 102 10.20 -11.44 1.25
CA ARG A 102 9.89 -10.73 -0.01
C ARG A 102 9.31 -11.70 -1.04
N GLY A 103 8.40 -11.23 -1.89
CA GLY A 103 7.88 -12.01 -3.04
C GLY A 103 6.89 -13.07 -2.60
N GLY A 104 5.81 -12.60 -1.99
CA GLY A 104 4.73 -13.35 -1.37
C GLY A 104 4.28 -12.73 -0.06
N ASP A 105 4.38 -11.41 0.12
CA ASP A 105 4.01 -10.67 1.33
C ASP A 105 2.74 -9.80 1.20
N ASP A 106 1.84 -10.23 0.32
CA ASP A 106 0.55 -9.59 0.09
C ASP A 106 -0.22 -9.30 1.38
N ARG A 107 -0.84 -8.12 1.42
CA ARG A 107 -1.59 -7.61 2.57
C ARG A 107 -2.68 -6.66 2.09
N ALA A 108 -3.86 -6.79 2.70
CA ALA A 108 -5.01 -5.99 2.33
C ALA A 108 -4.79 -4.49 2.62
N ILE A 109 -4.32 -4.16 3.82
CA ILE A 109 -4.04 -2.78 4.24
C ILE A 109 -2.79 -2.76 5.13
N ALA A 110 -1.95 -1.74 4.94
CA ALA A 110 -0.89 -1.34 5.85
C ALA A 110 -1.10 0.13 6.27
N LEU A 111 -1.14 0.40 7.56
CA LEU A 111 -1.04 1.75 8.13
C LEU A 111 0.36 1.93 8.72
N ALA A 112 1.19 2.72 8.06
CA ALA A 112 2.57 2.97 8.45
C ALA A 112 2.73 4.35 9.11
N VAL A 113 3.51 4.40 10.18
CA VAL A 113 3.87 5.62 10.91
C VAL A 113 5.38 5.82 10.79
N GLY A 114 5.77 6.89 10.09
CA GLY A 114 7.16 7.26 9.88
C GLY A 114 7.67 8.23 10.94
N PHE A 115 8.92 8.00 11.38
CA PHE A 115 9.62 8.79 12.38
C PHE A 115 10.83 9.49 11.77
N ALA A 116 11.13 10.68 12.28
CA ALA A 116 12.22 11.50 11.76
C ALA A 116 13.62 11.00 12.17
N GLY A 117 13.74 10.21 13.23
CA GLY A 117 15.03 9.73 13.76
C GLY A 117 15.29 8.25 13.47
N PHE A 118 16.57 7.88 13.44
CA PHE A 118 16.97 6.48 13.40
C PHE A 118 16.68 5.81 14.75
N PRO A 119 16.30 4.51 14.77
CA PRO A 119 16.18 3.76 16.01
C PRO A 119 17.57 3.57 16.65
N PRO A 120 17.66 3.37 17.98
CA PRO A 120 18.94 3.18 18.67
C PRO A 120 19.80 2.06 18.07
N GLY A 121 19.17 0.97 17.61
CA GLY A 121 19.83 -0.18 16.98
C GLY A 121 20.23 0.00 15.52
N ALA A 122 20.03 1.16 14.89
CA ALA A 122 20.38 1.35 13.48
C ALA A 122 21.90 1.47 13.27
N GLY A 123 22.50 0.36 12.83
CA GLY A 123 23.91 0.29 12.44
C GLY A 123 24.26 1.04 11.16
N ALA A 124 25.56 1.11 10.86
CA ALA A 124 26.10 1.85 9.72
C ALA A 124 25.51 1.39 8.37
N TRP A 125 25.30 0.07 8.20
CA TRP A 125 24.72 -0.49 6.97
C TRP A 125 23.30 0.02 6.70
N ALA A 126 22.42 -0.04 7.70
CA ALA A 126 21.05 0.45 7.57
C ALA A 126 21.01 1.95 7.22
N ARG A 127 21.88 2.75 7.85
CA ARG A 127 22.02 4.19 7.59
C ARG A 127 22.54 4.48 6.17
N ALA A 128 23.52 3.70 5.70
CA ALA A 128 24.05 3.84 4.35
C ALA A 128 22.99 3.48 3.29
N GLN A 129 22.28 2.37 3.46
CA GLN A 129 21.16 1.98 2.59
C GLN A 129 20.05 3.05 2.57
N HIS A 130 19.71 3.62 3.74
CA HIS A 130 18.78 4.73 3.82
C HIS A 130 19.28 5.97 3.06
N ALA A 131 20.56 6.33 3.17
CA ALA A 131 21.11 7.49 2.47
C ALA A 131 21.02 7.34 0.93
N ILE A 132 21.27 6.13 0.43
CA ILE A 132 21.10 5.81 -1.00
C ILE A 132 19.63 5.96 -1.40
N ALA A 133 18.71 5.35 -0.64
CA ALA A 133 17.27 5.47 -0.89
C ALA A 133 16.80 6.94 -0.84
N GLN A 134 17.31 7.72 0.09
CA GLN A 134 17.01 9.15 0.23
C GLN A 134 17.46 9.94 -1.00
N GLY A 135 18.61 9.60 -1.60
CA GLY A 135 19.08 10.22 -2.84
C GLY A 135 18.16 9.94 -4.04
N ALA A 136 17.47 8.79 -4.05
CA ALA A 136 16.52 8.42 -5.08
C ALA A 136 15.09 8.96 -4.84
N ALA A 137 14.78 9.39 -3.61
CA ALA A 137 13.44 9.83 -3.21
C ALA A 137 13.04 11.24 -3.71
N GLY A 138 13.92 11.91 -4.47
CA GLY A 138 13.69 13.26 -4.97
C GLY A 138 13.49 14.26 -3.83
N SER A 139 12.37 15.00 -3.84
CA SER A 139 12.03 15.99 -2.80
C SER A 139 11.41 15.38 -1.54
N HIS A 140 11.13 14.08 -1.53
CA HIS A 140 10.56 13.40 -0.37
C HIS A 140 11.66 13.05 0.64
N ILE A 141 11.52 13.55 1.86
CA ILE A 141 12.34 13.15 3.00
C ILE A 141 11.78 11.82 3.53
N LEU A 142 12.57 10.76 3.44
CA LEU A 142 12.18 9.41 3.89
C LEU A 142 12.19 9.32 5.42
N PRO A 143 11.26 8.55 6.01
CA PRO A 143 11.34 8.21 7.44
C PRO A 143 12.58 7.39 7.74
N ARG A 144 13.23 7.69 8.86
CA ARG A 144 14.41 6.95 9.33
C ARG A 144 14.05 5.72 10.17
N ALA A 145 12.78 5.61 10.56
CA ALA A 145 12.19 4.44 11.17
C ALA A 145 10.68 4.41 10.87
N VAL A 146 10.09 3.21 10.83
CA VAL A 146 8.68 3.02 10.51
C VAL A 146 8.05 1.93 11.39
N LEU A 147 6.92 2.23 12.04
CA LEU A 147 6.01 1.23 12.58
C LEU A 147 4.92 0.94 11.55
N ILE A 148 4.61 -0.33 11.28
CA ILE A 148 3.66 -0.74 10.23
C ILE A 148 2.61 -1.67 10.83
N TYR A 149 1.37 -1.21 10.90
CA TYR A 149 0.23 -2.02 11.32
C TYR A 149 -0.44 -2.62 10.09
N ILE A 150 -0.65 -3.93 10.08
CA ILE A 150 -1.19 -4.61 8.90
C ILE A 150 -2.47 -5.39 9.17
N TRP A 151 -3.30 -5.45 8.13
CA TRP A 151 -4.29 -6.49 7.91
C TRP A 151 -3.78 -7.41 6.80
N GLY A 152 -3.31 -8.58 7.17
CA GLY A 152 -2.67 -9.54 6.27
C GLY A 152 -1.85 -10.56 7.05
N GLY A 153 -1.13 -11.41 6.34
CA GLY A 153 -0.36 -12.48 6.98
C GLY A 153 -1.18 -13.73 7.26
N THR A 154 -0.47 -14.79 7.61
CA THR A 154 -0.97 -16.13 7.88
C THR A 154 -1.59 -16.29 9.26
N GLY A 155 -1.16 -15.48 10.23
CA GLY A 155 -1.46 -15.64 11.65
C GLY A 155 -0.45 -16.49 12.41
N ALA A 156 0.57 -17.02 11.73
CA ALA A 156 1.68 -17.77 12.34
C ALA A 156 2.93 -16.91 12.59
N GLU A 157 2.92 -15.65 12.13
CA GLU A 157 4.04 -14.74 12.30
C GLU A 157 4.24 -14.36 13.77
N PRO A 158 5.48 -14.00 14.17
CA PRO A 158 5.69 -13.37 15.46
C PRO A 158 4.82 -12.11 15.62
N PRO A 159 4.43 -11.75 16.85
CA PRO A 159 3.61 -10.55 17.09
C PRO A 159 4.20 -9.27 16.49
N ARG A 160 5.53 -9.19 16.40
CA ARG A 160 6.26 -8.13 15.71
C ARG A 160 7.49 -8.72 15.01
N PHE A 161 7.79 -8.23 13.81
CA PHE A 161 8.98 -8.65 13.07
C PHE A 161 9.54 -7.49 12.23
N TYR A 162 10.78 -7.62 11.77
CA TYR A 162 11.39 -6.62 10.89
C TYR A 162 10.77 -6.71 9.50
N SER A 163 10.40 -5.56 8.93
CA SER A 163 9.97 -5.50 7.54
C SER A 163 11.10 -6.04 6.64
N PRO A 164 10.80 -6.97 5.72
CA PRO A 164 11.80 -7.48 4.80
C PRO A 164 12.28 -6.40 3.83
N TRP A 165 11.56 -5.27 3.69
CA TRP A 165 11.84 -4.20 2.72
C TRP A 165 12.63 -3.01 3.28
N LEU A 166 12.64 -2.81 4.60
CA LEU A 166 13.16 -1.58 5.21
C LEU A 166 14.52 -1.73 5.92
N SER A 167 15.30 -2.76 5.60
CA SER A 167 16.69 -2.91 6.06
C SER A 167 16.89 -2.69 7.58
N GLY A 168 15.96 -3.19 8.39
CA GLY A 168 15.98 -3.04 9.86
C GLY A 168 15.36 -1.75 10.40
N LEU A 169 14.92 -0.82 9.55
CA LEU A 169 14.27 0.44 9.95
C LEU A 169 12.75 0.34 10.04
N GLY A 170 12.16 -0.76 9.56
CA GLY A 170 10.72 -1.00 9.61
C GLY A 170 10.36 -2.14 10.56
N LYS A 171 9.33 -1.95 11.37
CA LYS A 171 8.76 -2.98 12.25
C LYS A 171 7.29 -3.20 11.93
N VAL A 172 6.96 -4.42 11.57
CA VAL A 172 5.59 -4.82 11.23
C VAL A 172 4.92 -5.41 12.46
N HIS A 173 3.67 -5.02 12.68
CA HIS A 173 2.78 -5.52 13.72
C HIS A 173 1.44 -5.94 13.08
N PRO A 174 1.22 -7.25 12.85
CA PRO A 174 -0.07 -7.74 12.40
C PRO A 174 -1.13 -7.53 13.48
N LEU A 175 -2.17 -6.77 13.16
CA LEU A 175 -3.32 -6.57 14.04
C LEU A 175 -4.52 -7.41 13.62
N ARG A 176 -4.58 -7.72 12.32
CA ARG A 176 -5.59 -8.57 11.69
C ARG A 176 -4.88 -9.47 10.68
N HIS A 177 -5.37 -10.67 10.51
CA HIS A 177 -4.81 -11.65 9.58
C HIS A 177 -5.67 -11.76 8.32
N ALA A 178 -5.15 -12.36 7.26
CA ALA A 178 -5.91 -12.55 6.02
C ALA A 178 -7.21 -13.36 6.24
N ARG A 179 -7.23 -14.24 7.25
CA ARG A 179 -8.41 -15.03 7.64
C ARG A 179 -9.29 -14.38 8.70
N SER A 180 -8.98 -13.15 9.14
CA SER A 180 -9.86 -12.42 10.05
C SER A 180 -11.21 -12.15 9.38
N GLN A 181 -12.26 -12.06 10.19
CA GLN A 181 -13.62 -11.78 9.71
C GLN A 181 -13.64 -10.50 8.86
N THR A 182 -14.16 -10.59 7.64
CA THR A 182 -14.30 -9.49 6.69
C THR A 182 -15.70 -8.88 6.74
N GLY A 183 -15.94 -7.79 6.01
CA GLY A 183 -17.27 -7.19 5.88
C GLY A 183 -17.72 -6.33 7.06
N GLN A 184 -16.87 -6.16 8.09
CA GLN A 184 -17.17 -5.32 9.25
C GLN A 184 -16.02 -4.38 9.59
N TRP A 185 -16.35 -3.32 10.32
CA TRP A 185 -15.39 -2.36 10.80
C TRP A 185 -14.72 -2.83 12.08
N PHE A 186 -13.42 -2.55 12.19
CA PHE A 186 -12.66 -2.75 13.40
C PHE A 186 -11.96 -1.46 13.80
N ASP A 187 -12.23 -1.01 15.01
CA ASP A 187 -11.59 0.14 15.63
C ASP A 187 -10.28 -0.31 16.29
N GLU A 188 -9.21 0.43 16.04
CA GLU A 188 -7.87 0.19 16.54
C GLU A 188 -7.37 1.45 17.26
N ARG A 189 -6.72 1.25 18.41
CA ARG A 189 -6.04 2.30 19.17
C ARG A 189 -4.67 1.80 19.60
N ARG A 190 -3.61 2.53 19.24
CA ARG A 190 -2.22 2.18 19.54
C ARG A 190 -1.50 3.32 20.24
N ASP A 191 -0.83 3.00 21.33
CA ASP A 191 0.13 3.91 21.96
C ASP A 191 1.46 3.83 21.18
N LEU A 192 1.77 4.91 20.45
CA LEU A 192 2.96 4.94 19.61
C LEU A 192 4.26 5.01 20.41
N ASP A 193 4.25 5.51 21.65
CA ASP A 193 5.43 5.50 22.52
C ASP A 193 5.73 4.06 22.96
N ALA A 194 4.70 3.37 23.47
CA ALA A 194 4.83 1.99 23.91
C ALA A 194 5.21 1.06 22.75
N ASP A 195 4.59 1.24 21.57
CA ASP A 195 4.90 0.44 20.39
C ASP A 195 6.31 0.74 19.85
N TRP A 196 6.77 2.00 19.90
CA TRP A 196 8.16 2.33 19.56
C TRP A 196 9.14 1.63 20.50
N ARG A 197 8.96 1.78 21.83
CA ARG A 197 9.85 1.17 22.83
C ARG A 197 9.91 -0.34 22.67
N ALA A 198 8.76 -0.99 22.46
CA ALA A 198 8.70 -2.43 22.24
C ALA A 198 9.36 -2.87 20.92
N ALA A 199 9.31 -2.02 19.89
CA ALA A 199 9.84 -2.34 18.57
C ALA A 199 11.35 -2.08 18.45
N PHE A 200 11.81 -0.92 18.92
CA PHE A 200 13.15 -0.39 18.66
C PHE A 200 13.96 -0.10 19.93
N GLY A 201 13.31 -0.02 21.09
CA GLY A 201 13.91 0.50 22.32
C GLY A 201 14.15 2.01 22.28
N GLY A 202 14.60 2.55 23.42
CA GLY A 202 14.85 3.99 23.59
C GLY A 202 13.60 4.85 23.43
N ASP A 203 13.79 6.16 23.41
CA ASP A 203 12.70 7.12 23.25
C ASP A 203 12.39 7.36 21.76
N PRO A 204 11.10 7.53 21.39
CA PRO A 204 10.70 7.78 20.02
C PRO A 204 11.13 9.17 19.53
N PRO A 205 11.62 9.27 18.29
CA PRO A 205 11.74 10.53 17.59
C PRO A 205 10.39 11.19 17.32
N MET A 206 10.42 12.42 16.82
CA MET A 206 9.22 13.08 16.31
C MET A 206 8.60 12.31 15.15
N LEU A 207 7.27 12.37 15.07
CA LEU A 207 6.50 11.90 13.92
C LEU A 207 6.85 12.70 12.67
N GLN A 208 6.86 12.02 11.52
CA GLN A 208 7.19 12.61 10.22
C GLN A 208 6.07 12.43 9.19
N GLU A 209 5.47 11.24 9.13
CA GLU A 209 4.40 10.96 8.17
C GLU A 209 3.55 9.76 8.58
N ILE A 210 2.36 9.68 7.99
CA ILE A 210 1.51 8.49 8.00
C ILE A 210 1.32 8.06 6.54
N ALA A 211 1.40 6.76 6.29
CA ALA A 211 1.09 6.18 4.99
C ALA A 211 0.04 5.08 5.11
N ILE A 212 -0.80 4.96 4.07
CA ILE A 212 -1.75 3.87 3.87
C ILE A 212 -1.31 3.17 2.60
N GLY A 213 -1.02 1.88 2.69
CA GLY A 213 -0.64 1.05 1.54
C GLY A 213 -1.48 -0.20 1.43
N CYS A 214 -1.41 -0.82 0.26
CA CYS A 214 -1.90 -2.18 0.02
C CYS A 214 -0.94 -2.91 -0.91
N ASP A 215 -0.96 -4.24 -0.86
CA ASP A 215 -0.16 -5.06 -1.77
C ASP A 215 -0.90 -6.37 -2.08
N VAL A 216 -1.27 -6.57 -3.35
CA VAL A 216 -1.97 -7.77 -3.80
C VAL A 216 -1.43 -8.26 -5.15
N ASP A 217 -0.20 -7.88 -5.52
CA ASP A 217 0.39 -8.14 -6.82
C ASP A 217 0.90 -9.58 -6.96
N ASP A 218 1.53 -10.14 -5.91
CA ASP A 218 2.10 -11.49 -5.93
C ASP A 218 1.02 -12.57 -6.12
N THR A 219 -0.09 -12.47 -5.39
CA THR A 219 -1.22 -13.41 -5.53
C THR A 219 -2.17 -13.05 -6.67
N ARG A 220 -1.97 -11.87 -7.29
CA ARG A 220 -2.89 -11.29 -8.29
C ARG A 220 -4.33 -11.22 -7.78
N SER A 221 -4.48 -10.93 -6.50
CA SER A 221 -5.80 -10.89 -5.85
C SER A 221 -6.48 -9.55 -6.06
N ARG A 222 -7.80 -9.56 -5.86
CA ARG A 222 -8.60 -8.35 -5.77
C ARG A 222 -8.65 -7.85 -4.32
N LEU A 223 -8.75 -6.54 -4.17
CA LEU A 223 -8.90 -5.84 -2.89
C LEU A 223 -10.06 -4.84 -2.97
N ASP A 224 -10.92 -4.86 -1.96
CA ASP A 224 -11.81 -3.75 -1.63
C ASP A 224 -11.72 -3.52 -0.12
N ALA A 225 -11.20 -2.37 0.26
CA ALA A 225 -10.92 -2.04 1.63
C ALA A 225 -11.10 -0.55 1.91
N ARG A 226 -11.33 -0.23 3.19
CA ARG A 226 -11.57 1.12 3.67
C ARG A 226 -10.84 1.35 4.98
N ILE A 227 -10.33 2.56 5.14
CA ILE A 227 -9.74 3.04 6.39
C ILE A 227 -10.20 4.47 6.65
N GLU A 228 -10.55 4.79 7.89
CA GLU A 228 -11.04 6.12 8.27
C GLU A 228 -10.66 6.48 9.71
N ARG A 229 -10.97 7.72 10.10
CA ARG A 229 -10.74 8.26 11.45
C ARG A 229 -9.30 8.19 11.92
N ILE A 230 -8.34 8.28 10.99
CA ILE A 230 -6.90 8.28 11.30
C ILE A 230 -6.55 9.59 12.01
N ARG A 231 -6.40 9.52 13.34
CA ARG A 231 -6.14 10.68 14.20
C ARG A 231 -5.16 10.36 15.30
N LEU A 232 -4.31 11.33 15.59
CA LEU A 232 -3.48 11.36 16.79
C LEU A 232 -4.29 12.02 17.91
N SER A 233 -4.25 11.44 19.10
CA SER A 233 -4.84 12.01 20.30
C SER A 233 -3.93 11.71 21.49
N PRO A 234 -4.05 12.46 22.60
CA PRO A 234 -3.48 12.02 23.87
C PRO A 234 -3.86 10.56 24.15
N CYS A 235 -2.90 9.82 24.67
CA CYS A 235 -3.19 8.60 25.40
C CYS A 235 -3.85 8.99 26.73
#